data_AF-A0A6J7L320-F1
#
_entry.id   AF-A0A6J7L320-F1
#
_cell.length_a   1.000
_cell.length_b   1.000
_cell.length_c   1.000
_cell.angle_alpha   90.00
_cell.angle_beta   90.00
_cell.angle_gamma   90.00
#
_symmetry.space_group_name_H-M   'P 1'
#
loop_
_entity.id
_entity.type
_entity.pdbx_description
1 polymer ?
#
loop_
_entity_poly.entity_id
_entity_poly.type
_entity_poly.pdbx_seq_one_letter_code
_entity_poly.pdbx_strand_id
1 'polypeptide(L)' 'MTGMHDDEVLVDEGVVRRLLAAQHPQWVDRPLRRLPPVGTDNQLFRLGDDLLVRLPRIPGPAEIVAFEHT' A
#
# COMPACT_ATOMS: atom_id res chain seq x y z
N MET A 1 -25.16 -1.07 1.59
CA MET A 1 -24.64 -1.99 0.56
C MET A 1 -24.01 -1.12 -0.52
N THR A 2 -22.69 -1.24 -0.70
CA THR A 2 -21.91 -1.21 -1.96
C THR A 2 -20.43 -1.18 -1.54
N GLY A 3 -19.93 -2.31 -1.05
CA GLY A 3 -18.50 -2.63 -1.20
C GLY A 3 -18.33 -3.03 -2.66
N MET A 4 -17.36 -2.44 -3.35
CA MET A 4 -17.23 -2.59 -4.81
C MET A 4 -16.73 -3.99 -5.21
N HIS A 5 -16.13 -4.76 -4.30
CA HIS A 5 -15.85 -6.20 -4.45
C HIS A 5 -15.83 -6.89 -3.07
N ASP A 6 -16.36 -8.11 -2.98
CA ASP A 6 -16.38 -8.94 -1.74
C ASP A 6 -14.97 -9.39 -1.26
N ASP A 7 -13.95 -9.28 -2.14
CA ASP A 7 -12.58 -9.71 -1.88
C ASP A 7 -11.61 -8.56 -1.55
N GLU A 8 -12.12 -7.39 -1.14
CA GLU A 8 -11.27 -6.24 -0.84
C GLU A 8 -10.43 -6.47 0.42
N VAL A 9 -9.13 -6.67 0.26
CA VAL A 9 -8.20 -6.72 1.38
C VAL A 9 -8.08 -5.31 1.95
N LEU A 10 -8.63 -5.10 3.14
CA LEU A 10 -8.42 -3.87 3.89
C LEU A 10 -6.95 -3.77 4.32
N VAL A 11 -6.17 -3.08 3.50
CA VAL A 11 -4.79 -2.71 3.82
C VAL A 11 -4.82 -1.47 4.70
N ASP A 12 -4.52 -1.66 5.99
CA ASP A 12 -4.33 -0.58 6.94
C ASP A 12 -2.83 -0.25 7.15
N GLU A 13 -2.57 0.81 7.91
CA GLU A 13 -1.20 1.24 8.23
C GLU A 13 -0.39 0.16 9.00
N GLY A 14 -1.06 -0.70 9.77
CA GLY A 14 -0.42 -1.79 10.51
C GLY A 14 0.13 -2.86 9.58
N VAL A 15 -0.62 -3.22 8.54
CA VAL A 15 -0.14 -4.11 7.46
C VAL A 15 1.10 -3.53 6.80
N VAL A 16 1.05 -2.25 6.43
CA VAL A 16 2.19 -1.57 5.79
C VAL A 16 3.41 -1.52 6.70
N ARG A 17 3.25 -1.24 8.00
CA ARG A 17 4.36 -1.22 8.95
C ARG A 17 5.04 -2.58 9.10
N ARG A 18 4.28 -3.68 9.12
CA ARG A 18 4.86 -5.03 9.16
C ARG A 18 5.62 -5.35 7.87
N LEU A 19 5.10 -4.97 6.72
CA LEU A 19 5.79 -5.16 5.43
C LEU A 19 7.08 -4.34 5.36
N LEU A 20 7.05 -3.09 5.83
CA LEU A 20 8.25 -2.26 5.94
C LEU A 20 9.28 -2.90 6.88
N ALA A 21 8.86 -3.41 8.05
CA ALA A 21 9.78 -4.06 8.98
C ALA A 21 10.42 -5.33 8.40
N ALA A 22 9.68 -6.09 7.61
CA ALA A 22 10.18 -7.32 6.99
C ALA A 22 11.09 -7.07 5.79
N GLN A 23 10.77 -6.08 4.95
CA GLN A 23 11.43 -5.90 3.63
C GLN A 23 12.34 -4.67 3.56
N HIS A 24 12.02 -3.60 4.30
CA HIS A 24 12.74 -2.32 4.28
C HIS A 24 12.87 -1.73 5.70
N PRO A 25 13.57 -2.41 6.62
CA PRO A 25 13.63 -2.02 8.03
C PRO A 25 14.13 -0.58 8.25
N GLN A 26 14.94 -0.04 7.32
CA GLN A 26 15.44 1.33 7.36
C GLN A 26 14.36 2.43 7.32
N TRP A 27 13.11 2.09 6.95
CA TRP A 27 12.02 3.06 6.85
C TRP A 27 10.90 2.87 7.87
N VAL A 28 11.03 1.91 8.79
CA VAL A 28 9.98 1.59 9.79
C VAL A 28 9.65 2.78 10.68
N ASP A 29 10.64 3.56 11.08
CA ASP A 29 10.45 4.67 12.00
C ASP A 29 9.92 5.94 11.33
N ARG A 30 9.78 5.93 9.99
CA ARG A 30 9.26 7.09 9.28
C ARG A 30 7.75 7.27 9.54
N PRO A 31 7.27 8.52 9.56
CA PRO A 31 5.83 8.80 9.61
C PRO A 31 5.13 8.11 8.45
N LEU A 32 4.06 7.36 8.73
CA LEU A 32 3.26 6.69 7.71
C LEU A 32 1.85 7.28 7.78
N ARG A 33 1.29 7.68 6.64
CA ARG A 33 -0.06 8.20 6.56
C ARG A 33 -0.79 7.66 5.35
N ARG A 34 -1.98 7.10 5.57
CA ARG A 34 -2.88 6.72 4.48
C ARG A 34 -3.31 7.94 3.66
N LEU A 35 -3.23 7.83 2.33
CA LEU A 35 -3.75 8.83 1.42
C LEU A 35 -5.17 8.46 0.95
N PRO A 36 -6.01 9.45 0.59
CA PRO A 36 -7.28 9.17 -0.08
C PRO A 36 -7.07 8.29 -1.31
N PRO A 37 -8.00 7.38 -1.63
CA PRO A 37 -7.90 6.58 -2.85
C PRO A 37 -7.83 7.47 -4.08
N VAL A 38 -6.78 7.28 -4.88
CA VAL A 38 -6.66 7.91 -6.21
C VAL A 38 -6.67 6.76 -7.21
N GLY A 39 -7.83 6.47 -7.80
CA GLY A 39 -8.06 5.29 -8.65
C GLY A 39 -8.66 4.09 -7.90
N THR A 40 -8.96 3.02 -8.65
CA THR A 40 -9.67 1.84 -8.15
C THR A 40 -8.75 0.75 -7.59
N ASP A 41 -7.49 0.71 -8.01
CA ASP A 41 -6.72 -0.54 -7.92
C ASP A 41 -5.72 -0.57 -6.77
N ASN A 42 -5.27 0.60 -6.29
CA ASN A 42 -4.22 0.70 -5.29
C ASN A 42 -4.64 1.57 -4.08
N GLN A 43 -4.15 1.20 -2.91
CA GLN A 43 -4.11 2.03 -1.72
C GLN A 43 -2.73 2.67 -1.62
N LEU A 44 -2.73 3.99 -1.48
CA LEU A 44 -1.52 4.78 -1.36
C LEU A 44 -1.27 5.17 0.10
N PHE A 45 0.00 5.14 0.51
CA PHE A 45 0.46 5.67 1.78
C PHE A 45 1.67 6.57 1.55
N ARG A 46 1.72 7.70 2.26
CA ARG A 46 2.92 8.55 2.31
C ARG A 46 3.81 8.08 3.45
N LEU A 47 5.09 7.90 3.16
CA LEU A 47 6.12 7.48 4.10
C LEU A 47 7.19 8.57 4.21
N GLY A 48 7.23 9.27 5.34
CA GLY A 48 7.97 10.52 5.47
C GLY A 48 7.43 11.59 4.52
N ASP A 49 8.31 12.47 4.05
CA ASP A 49 7.95 13.58 3.18
C ASP A 49 8.21 13.30 1.69
N ASP A 50 8.95 12.23 1.40
CA ASP A 50 9.59 11.92 0.12
C ASP A 50 9.14 10.61 -0.53
N LEU A 51 8.60 9.65 0.23
CA LEU A 51 8.28 8.31 -0.28
C LEU A 51 6.77 8.02 -0.36
N LEU A 52 6.40 7.19 -1.32
CA LEU A 52 5.06 6.67 -1.55
C LEU A 52 5.08 5.15 -1.54
N VAL A 53 4.22 4.54 -0.72
CA VAL A 53 3.96 3.10 -0.72
C VAL A 53 2.66 2.86 -1.50
N ARG A 54 2.71 2.00 -2.51
CA ARG A 54 1.55 1.59 -3.33
C ARG A 54 1.24 0.14 -3.02
N LEU A 55 0.03 -0.16 -2.58
CA LEU A 55 -0.41 -1.53 -2.31
C LEU A 55 -1.68 -1.85 -3.09
N PRO A 56 -1.73 -2.96 -3.85
CA PRO A 56 -2.93 -3.36 -4.56
C PRO A 56 -4.07 -3.67 -3.60
N ARG A 57 -5.28 -3.16 -3.89
CA ARG A 57 -6.53 -3.36 -3.11
C ARG A 57 -7.35 -4.53 -3.61
N ILE A 58 -7.09 -4.96 -4.84
CA ILE A 58 -7.76 -6.07 -5.50
C ILE A 58 -6.74 -7.21 -5.53
N PRO A 59 -7.13 -8.48 -5.28
CA PRO A 59 -6.28 -9.63 -5.54
C PRO A 59 -6.08 -9.79 -7.07
N GLY A 60 -5.27 -8.93 -7.65
CA GLY A 60 -4.66 -9.12 -8.97
C GLY A 60 -3.31 -9.82 -8.82
N PRO A 61 -2.79 -10.48 -9.87
CA PRO A 61 -1.50 -11.16 -9.80
C PRO A 61 -0.43 -10.19 -9.28
N ALA A 62 0.37 -10.66 -8.32
CA ALA A 62 1.48 -9.91 -7.70
C ALA A 62 2.49 -9.36 -8.74
N GLU A 63 2.42 -9.82 -9.98
CA GLU A 63 3.16 -9.33 -11.14
C GLU A 63 2.92 -7.85 -11.48
N ILE A 64 1.78 -7.24 -11.09
CA ILE A 64 1.52 -5.82 -11.40
C ILE A 64 2.39 -4.87 -10.56
N VAL A 65 2.84 -5.29 -9.37
CA VAL A 65 3.64 -4.46 -8.46
C VAL A 65 5.08 -4.27 -8.96
N ALA A 66 5.57 -5.15 -9.84
CA ALA A 66 6.96 -5.15 -10.29
C ALA A 66 7.29 -4.16 -11.43
N PHE A 67 6.29 -3.45 -11.99
CA PHE A 67 6.51 -2.64 -13.19
C PHE A 67 7.07 -1.22 -12.96
N GLU A 68 7.19 -0.78 -11.71
CA GLU A 68 7.74 0.55 -11.39
C GLU A 68 8.99 0.45 -10.53
N HIS A 69 10.10 0.12 -11.19
CA HIS A 69 11.44 0.49 -10.75
C HIS A 69 12.14 1.14 -11.96
N THR A 70 12.14 2.47 -12.01
CA THR A 70 13.03 3.26 -12.88
C THR A 70 13.57 4.41 -12.06
#